data_AF-A0A958LKI7-F1
#
_entry.id   AF-A0A958LKI7-F1
#
_cell.length_a   1.000
_cell.length_b   1.000
_cell.length_c   1.000
_cell.angle_alpha   90.00
_cell.angle_beta   90.00
_cell.angle_gamma   90.00
#
_symmetry.space_group_name_H-M   'P 1'
#
loop_
_entity.id
_entity.type
_entity.pdbx_description
1 polymer ?
#
loop_
_entity_poly.entity_id
_entity_poly.type
_entity_poly.pdbx_seq_one_letter_code
_entity_poly.pdbx_strand_id
1 'polypeptide(L)'
;QADITYGQNNEFGFDYLRDNLKFSKDDLVQRGHNYAIVDEVDSILIDEARTPLIISGPSEDSTEKYYDINKIIPHLKMDVHFTMEEKSKTASLTEEGNSRVEEMLGIENLYDPRHISLLHHVYQGLKAHHLYKLDVDYMIKDGEIMIVDEFTGRLMPGRRWSDGLHQAIEAKEGVRVKSENQTLATITFQNYFRMYNKLGGMTGTAETEAVEFKKIYNLDVFVIPTNKPIRRMDQDDVVYKTESAKFKAIADDIKERNSQGQPCLVGTVSIEKSEKLSSALKGMGVKHNVLNAKHHEREAEIVAQAGRKGAITIATNMAGRGTDIVLGGNPEFMAKQKNPDTSSELYREALVKSRELCAGEKEEVIA
;
A
#
# COMPACT_ATOMS: atom_id res chain seq x y z
N GLN A 1 12.18 27.43 -0.61
CA GLN A 1 12.92 26.69 0.43
C GLN A 1 12.21 26.92 1.76
N ALA A 2 12.23 25.92 2.65
CA ALA A 2 11.63 25.99 3.98
C ALA A 2 12.59 25.39 5.02
N ASP A 3 12.49 25.80 6.29
CA ASP A 3 13.26 25.22 7.39
C ASP A 3 12.68 23.88 7.86
N ILE A 4 11.34 23.77 7.85
CA ILE A 4 10.57 22.58 8.23
C ILE A 4 9.70 22.19 7.04
N THR A 5 9.65 20.89 6.73
CA THR A 5 8.81 20.35 5.66
C THR A 5 7.88 19.29 6.24
N TYR A 6 6.58 19.49 6.08
CA TYR A 6 5.55 18.49 6.39
C TYR A 6 5.21 17.71 5.13
N GLY A 7 4.95 16.42 5.28
CA GLY A 7 4.59 15.56 4.16
C GLY A 7 4.23 14.17 4.64
N GLN A 8 3.67 13.37 3.73
CA GLN A 8 3.40 11.96 3.99
C GLN A 8 4.66 11.14 3.73
N ASN A 9 4.81 10.02 4.46
CA ASN A 9 5.87 9.04 4.25
C ASN A 9 5.98 8.58 2.78
N ASN A 10 4.84 8.36 2.10
CA ASN A 10 4.81 8.01 0.68
C ASN A 10 5.45 9.09 -0.21
N GLU A 11 5.08 10.35 -0.05
CA GLU A 11 5.63 11.46 -0.85
C GLU A 11 7.14 11.57 -0.66
N PHE A 12 7.59 11.52 0.60
CA PHE A 12 9.02 11.55 0.92
C PHE A 12 9.78 10.35 0.33
N GLY A 13 9.25 9.14 0.47
CA GLY A 13 9.91 7.95 -0.06
C GLY A 13 9.92 7.90 -1.59
N PHE A 14 8.84 8.33 -2.26
CA PHE A 14 8.80 8.40 -3.72
C PHE A 14 9.65 9.55 -4.28
N ASP A 15 9.72 10.70 -3.62
CA ASP A 15 10.66 11.75 -3.99
C ASP A 15 12.10 11.27 -3.92
N TYR A 16 12.45 10.51 -2.88
CA TYR A 16 13.75 9.88 -2.79
C TYR A 16 14.02 8.91 -3.95
N LEU A 17 13.07 8.04 -4.27
CA LEU A 17 13.22 7.12 -5.40
C LEU A 17 13.34 7.86 -6.73
N ARG A 18 12.51 8.90 -6.96
CA ARG A 18 12.56 9.74 -8.16
C ARG A 18 13.88 10.49 -8.28
N ASP A 19 14.42 10.98 -7.18
CA ASP A 19 15.70 11.69 -7.15
C ASP A 19 16.87 10.78 -7.54
N ASN A 20 16.82 9.49 -7.20
CA ASN A 20 17.82 8.51 -7.62
C ASN A 20 17.68 8.06 -9.09
N LEU A 21 16.59 8.44 -9.78
CA LEU A 21 16.37 8.16 -11.21
C LEU A 21 16.68 9.36 -12.11
N LYS A 22 16.99 10.54 -11.54
CA LYS A 22 17.27 11.76 -12.31
C LYS A 22 18.72 11.81 -12.80
N PHE A 23 18.91 12.35 -13.99
CA PHE A 23 20.23 12.50 -14.62
C PHE A 23 20.92 13.84 -14.28
N SER A 24 20.14 14.88 -13.97
CA SER A 24 20.66 16.20 -13.60
C SER A 24 20.48 16.49 -12.12
N LYS A 25 21.45 17.19 -11.53
CA LYS A 25 21.38 17.66 -10.14
C LYS A 25 20.31 18.73 -9.93
N ASP A 26 20.04 19.53 -10.95
CA ASP A 26 19.07 20.63 -10.87
C ASP A 26 17.62 20.14 -10.76
N ASP A 27 17.38 18.87 -11.15
CA ASP A 27 16.06 18.26 -11.06
C ASP A 27 15.77 17.69 -9.67
N LEU A 28 16.77 17.54 -8.80
CA LEU A 28 16.62 16.93 -7.47
C LEU A 28 15.72 17.79 -6.57
N VAL A 29 14.78 17.15 -5.85
CA VAL A 29 13.83 17.86 -4.98
C VAL A 29 14.21 17.77 -3.50
N GLN A 30 14.86 16.68 -3.09
CA GLN A 30 15.36 16.52 -1.73
C GLN A 30 16.77 17.07 -1.56
N ARG A 31 17.10 17.44 -0.32
CA ARG A 31 18.40 18.03 0.07
C ARG A 31 19.14 17.20 1.11
N GLY A 32 18.86 15.89 1.16
CA GLY A 32 19.40 14.95 2.14
C GLY A 32 18.47 14.67 3.32
N HIS A 33 18.94 13.81 4.22
CA HIS A 33 18.15 13.23 5.32
C HIS A 33 18.75 13.64 6.68
N ASN A 34 18.40 14.84 7.16
CA ASN A 34 19.00 15.39 8.38
C ASN A 34 18.28 14.92 9.65
N TYR A 35 17.00 15.25 9.80
CA TYR A 35 16.20 14.87 10.97
C TYR A 35 14.75 14.61 10.53
N ALA A 36 14.21 13.45 10.91
CA ALA A 36 12.80 13.14 10.77
C ALA A 36 12.16 12.99 12.15
N ILE A 37 10.99 13.61 12.32
CA ILE A 37 10.06 13.34 13.42
C ILE A 37 8.84 12.68 12.80
N VAL A 38 8.64 11.41 13.09
CA VAL A 38 7.55 10.61 12.54
C VAL A 38 6.36 10.70 13.50
N ASP A 39 5.30 11.35 13.07
CA ASP A 39 4.01 11.25 13.74
C ASP A 39 3.40 9.87 13.49
N GLU A 40 2.68 9.32 14.47
CA GLU A 40 2.06 7.99 14.36
C GLU A 40 3.08 6.89 14.00
N VAL A 41 4.22 6.92 14.72
CA VAL A 41 5.44 6.18 14.38
C VAL A 41 5.26 4.66 14.34
N ASP A 42 4.37 4.09 15.14
CA ASP A 42 4.00 2.67 15.12
C ASP A 42 3.31 2.30 13.82
N SER A 43 2.34 3.10 13.37
CA SER A 43 1.70 2.84 12.09
C SER A 43 2.65 2.98 10.90
N ILE A 44 3.51 4.00 10.90
CA ILE A 44 4.40 4.24 9.74
C ILE A 44 5.57 3.26 9.72
N LEU A 45 6.26 3.07 10.85
CA LEU A 45 7.52 2.31 10.89
C LEU A 45 7.33 0.81 11.15
N ILE A 46 6.14 0.38 11.59
CA ILE A 46 5.80 -1.03 11.83
C ILE A 46 4.72 -1.48 10.84
N ASP A 47 3.52 -0.90 10.91
CA ASP A 47 2.39 -1.41 10.12
C ASP A 47 2.55 -1.21 8.61
N GLU A 48 2.90 0.00 8.17
CA GLU A 48 3.08 0.35 6.76
C GLU A 48 4.44 -0.11 6.21
N ALA A 49 5.43 -0.29 7.08
CA ALA A 49 6.76 -0.75 6.71
C ALA A 49 6.81 -2.17 6.12
N ARG A 50 5.70 -2.91 6.18
CA ARG A 50 5.56 -4.25 5.60
C ARG A 50 5.59 -4.26 4.07
N THR A 51 5.23 -3.16 3.41
CA THR A 51 5.20 -3.07 1.94
C THR A 51 6.27 -2.09 1.46
N PRO A 52 7.16 -2.49 0.54
CA PRO A 52 8.15 -1.57 -0.03
C PRO A 52 7.50 -0.53 -0.94
N LEU A 53 8.14 0.62 -1.07
CA LEU A 53 7.87 1.58 -2.13
C LEU A 53 8.56 1.11 -3.40
N ILE A 54 7.81 1.05 -4.51
CA ILE A 54 8.29 0.55 -5.79
C ILE A 54 7.90 1.54 -6.88
N ILE A 55 8.88 1.97 -7.67
CA ILE A 55 8.64 2.61 -8.97
C ILE A 55 8.83 1.53 -10.03
N SER A 56 7.75 1.20 -10.73
CA SER A 56 7.78 0.33 -11.90
C SER A 56 7.64 1.17 -13.16
N GLY A 57 8.36 0.78 -14.21
CA GLY A 57 8.26 1.40 -15.52
C GLY A 57 8.22 0.35 -16.62
N PRO A 58 7.90 0.75 -17.86
CA PRO A 58 8.02 -0.15 -18.99
C PRO A 58 9.47 -0.64 -19.09
N SER A 59 9.65 -1.93 -19.37
CA SER A 59 10.96 -2.41 -19.78
C SER A 59 11.37 -1.68 -21.07
N GLU A 60 12.63 -1.25 -21.16
CA GLU A 60 13.20 -0.68 -22.39
C GLU A 60 13.39 -1.75 -23.49
N ASP A 61 13.19 -3.02 -23.16
CA ASP A 61 13.27 -4.08 -24.15
C ASP A 61 12.08 -4.02 -25.11
N SER A 62 12.39 -3.66 -26.36
CA SER A 62 11.45 -3.77 -27.47
C SER A 62 10.89 -5.19 -27.55
N THR A 63 9.57 -5.30 -27.51
CA THR A 63 8.85 -6.57 -27.75
C THR A 63 9.21 -7.19 -29.09
N GLU A 64 9.73 -6.40 -30.04
CA GLU A 64 10.20 -6.86 -31.36
C GLU A 64 11.37 -7.83 -31.24
N LYS A 65 12.27 -7.65 -30.26
CA LYS A 65 13.42 -8.56 -30.06
C LYS A 65 12.96 -10.01 -29.84
N TYR A 66 11.87 -10.21 -29.09
CA TYR A 66 11.31 -11.55 -28.88
C TYR A 66 10.83 -12.17 -30.19
N TYR A 67 10.21 -11.38 -31.08
CA TYR A 67 9.78 -11.87 -32.38
C TYR A 67 10.96 -12.19 -33.31
N ASP A 68 12.01 -11.36 -33.31
CA ASP A 68 13.19 -11.59 -34.15
C ASP A 68 14.00 -12.80 -33.70
N ILE A 69 14.22 -12.93 -32.38
CA ILE A 69 14.85 -14.15 -31.83
C ILE A 69 13.99 -15.37 -32.13
N ASN A 70 12.66 -15.30 -31.99
CA ASN A 70 11.78 -16.42 -32.28
C ASN A 70 11.88 -16.94 -33.73
N LYS A 71 12.21 -16.06 -34.71
CA LYS A 71 12.47 -16.49 -36.10
C LYS A 71 13.78 -17.27 -36.24
N ILE A 72 14.76 -17.00 -35.38
CA ILE A 72 16.10 -17.57 -35.43
C ILE A 72 16.14 -18.94 -34.77
N ILE A 73 15.56 -19.07 -33.57
CA ILE A 73 15.66 -20.28 -32.74
C ILE A 73 15.36 -21.59 -33.50
N PRO A 74 14.31 -21.70 -34.34
CA PRO A 74 14.01 -22.93 -35.08
C PRO A 74 15.11 -23.39 -36.06
N HIS A 75 16.03 -22.50 -36.44
CA HIS A 75 17.16 -22.82 -37.32
C HIS A 75 18.38 -23.36 -36.57
N LEU A 76 18.37 -23.30 -35.23
CA LEU A 76 19.40 -23.88 -34.39
C LEU A 76 19.10 -25.36 -34.15
N LYS A 77 20.16 -26.17 -34.05
CA LYS A 77 20.06 -27.64 -33.91
C LYS A 77 20.67 -28.03 -32.57
N MET A 78 19.91 -28.79 -31.80
CA MET A 78 20.38 -29.39 -30.55
C MET A 78 21.57 -30.31 -30.85
N ASP A 79 22.55 -30.34 -29.94
CA ASP A 79 23.81 -31.10 -30.02
C ASP A 79 24.79 -30.64 -31.11
N VAL A 80 24.43 -29.64 -31.93
CA VAL A 80 25.32 -28.99 -32.91
C VAL A 80 25.53 -27.53 -32.53
N HIS A 81 24.45 -26.75 -32.46
CA HIS A 81 24.47 -25.33 -32.18
C HIS A 81 24.27 -25.00 -30.69
N PHE A 82 23.61 -25.89 -29.92
CA PHE A 82 23.41 -25.68 -28.49
C PHE A 82 23.20 -27.00 -27.75
N THR A 83 23.44 -26.97 -26.45
CA THR A 83 23.15 -28.05 -25.52
C THR A 83 22.15 -27.59 -24.46
N MET A 84 21.36 -28.53 -23.94
CA MET A 84 20.34 -28.28 -22.93
C MET A 84 20.53 -29.24 -21.77
N GLU A 85 20.42 -28.73 -20.55
CA GLU A 85 20.38 -29.56 -19.35
C GLU A 85 18.97 -29.52 -18.75
N GLU A 86 18.22 -30.60 -18.94
CA GLU A 86 16.80 -30.68 -18.54
C GLU A 86 16.60 -30.51 -17.03
N LYS A 87 17.53 -31.02 -16.21
CA LYS A 87 17.43 -30.95 -14.75
C LYS A 87 17.62 -29.55 -14.20
N SER A 88 18.56 -28.78 -14.75
CA SER A 88 18.85 -27.41 -14.33
C SER A 88 18.05 -26.38 -15.14
N LYS A 89 17.35 -26.81 -16.19
CA LYS A 89 16.65 -25.96 -17.17
C LYS A 89 17.57 -24.88 -17.75
N THR A 90 18.83 -25.24 -18.02
CA THR A 90 19.83 -24.35 -18.61
C THR A 90 20.09 -24.68 -20.07
N ALA A 91 20.41 -23.65 -20.85
CA ALA A 91 20.76 -23.71 -22.26
C ALA A 91 22.17 -23.15 -22.42
N SER A 92 23.00 -23.79 -23.24
CA SER A 92 24.35 -23.32 -23.56
C SER A 92 24.58 -23.37 -25.07
N LEU A 93 25.10 -22.28 -25.65
CA LEU A 93 25.46 -22.25 -27.07
C LEU A 93 26.84 -22.88 -27.27
N THR A 94 27.01 -23.60 -28.38
CA THR A 94 28.34 -24.04 -28.85
C THR A 94 29.00 -22.92 -29.66
N GLU A 95 30.29 -23.07 -29.98
CA GLU A 95 31.01 -22.12 -30.86
C GLU A 95 30.35 -22.00 -32.24
N GLU A 96 29.90 -23.12 -32.81
CA GLU A 96 29.12 -23.14 -34.06
C GLU A 96 27.77 -22.43 -33.90
N GLY A 97 27.09 -22.62 -32.77
CA GLY A 97 25.84 -21.94 -32.47
C GLY A 97 25.98 -20.43 -32.31
N ASN A 98 27.04 -19.98 -31.64
CA ASN A 98 27.36 -18.56 -31.53
C ASN A 98 27.55 -17.94 -32.91
N SER A 99 28.40 -18.55 -33.75
CA SER A 99 28.66 -18.08 -35.11
C SER A 99 27.39 -18.01 -35.96
N ARG A 100 26.49 -19.00 -35.80
CA ARG A 100 25.22 -19.06 -36.53
C ARG A 100 24.25 -17.98 -36.08
N VAL A 101 24.16 -17.73 -34.77
CA VAL A 101 23.32 -16.67 -34.20
C VAL A 101 23.82 -15.29 -34.63
N GLU A 102 25.14 -15.08 -34.61
CA GLU A 102 25.81 -13.86 -35.08
C GLU A 102 25.52 -13.58 -36.56
N GLU A 103 25.65 -14.58 -37.42
CA GLU A 103 25.33 -14.49 -38.85
C GLU A 103 23.86 -14.10 -39.09
N MET A 104 22.93 -14.74 -38.39
CA MET A 104 21.49 -14.50 -38.55
C MET A 104 21.04 -13.14 -37.99
N LEU A 105 21.75 -12.61 -37.00
CA LEU A 105 21.52 -11.29 -36.41
C LEU A 105 22.31 -10.17 -37.11
N GLY A 106 23.27 -10.52 -37.97
CA GLY A 106 24.15 -9.56 -38.64
C GLY A 106 25.10 -8.83 -37.69
N ILE A 107 25.55 -9.49 -36.62
CA ILE A 107 26.45 -8.93 -35.61
C ILE A 107 27.80 -9.66 -35.61
N GLU A 108 28.88 -8.98 -35.22
CA GLU A 108 30.22 -9.56 -35.21
C GLU A 108 30.53 -10.37 -33.95
N ASN A 109 29.92 -10.02 -32.81
CA ASN A 109 30.18 -10.68 -31.53
C ASN A 109 28.94 -10.60 -30.62
N LEU A 110 28.35 -11.75 -30.30
CA LEU A 110 27.18 -11.87 -29.43
C LEU A 110 27.49 -11.55 -27.95
N TYR A 111 28.74 -11.70 -27.52
CA TYR A 111 29.19 -11.45 -26.15
C TYR A 111 29.69 -10.02 -25.92
N ASP A 112 29.59 -9.15 -26.93
CA ASP A 112 29.88 -7.72 -26.74
C ASP A 112 28.92 -7.13 -25.68
N PRO A 113 29.40 -6.28 -24.75
CA PRO A 113 28.55 -5.62 -23.76
C PRO A 113 27.31 -4.92 -24.33
N ARG A 114 27.36 -4.47 -25.59
CA ARG A 114 26.23 -3.86 -26.30
C ARG A 114 25.11 -4.86 -26.63
N HIS A 115 25.40 -6.16 -26.66
CA HIS A 115 24.48 -7.24 -27.03
C HIS A 115 24.05 -8.12 -25.86
N ILE A 116 24.38 -7.78 -24.61
CA ILE A 116 24.01 -8.57 -23.41
C ILE A 116 22.50 -8.86 -23.36
N SER A 117 21.66 -7.85 -23.64
CA SER A 117 20.21 -8.03 -23.73
C SER A 117 19.83 -9.04 -24.83
N LEU A 118 20.46 -8.98 -26.02
CA LEU A 118 20.17 -9.88 -27.12
C LEU A 118 20.57 -11.33 -26.81
N LEU A 119 21.75 -11.53 -26.23
CA LEU A 119 22.23 -12.82 -25.73
C LEU A 119 21.23 -13.42 -24.72
N HIS A 120 20.72 -12.60 -23.79
CA HIS A 120 19.67 -13.02 -22.85
C HIS A 120 18.42 -13.52 -23.57
N HIS A 121 17.92 -12.76 -24.56
CA HIS A 121 16.73 -13.15 -25.33
C HIS A 121 16.95 -14.47 -26.10
N VAL A 122 18.15 -14.70 -26.67
CA VAL A 122 18.50 -15.97 -27.33
C VAL A 122 18.36 -17.15 -26.36
N TYR A 123 18.89 -17.02 -25.15
CA TYR A 123 18.75 -18.08 -24.14
C TYR A 123 17.29 -18.30 -23.71
N GLN A 124 16.51 -17.23 -23.51
CA GLN A 124 15.08 -17.38 -23.20
C GLN A 124 14.30 -18.04 -24.36
N GLY A 125 14.65 -17.72 -25.60
CA GLY A 125 14.11 -18.36 -26.80
C GLY A 125 14.43 -19.86 -26.85
N LEU A 126 15.69 -20.26 -26.63
CA LEU A 126 16.09 -21.66 -26.55
C LEU A 126 15.32 -22.41 -25.47
N LYS A 127 15.21 -21.84 -24.27
CA LYS A 127 14.42 -22.43 -23.17
C LYS A 127 12.96 -22.58 -23.57
N ALA A 128 12.32 -21.53 -24.10
CA ALA A 128 10.92 -21.54 -24.50
C ALA A 128 10.62 -22.62 -25.57
N HIS A 129 11.51 -22.81 -26.55
CA HIS A 129 11.34 -23.81 -27.61
C HIS A 129 11.57 -25.25 -27.14
N HIS A 130 12.58 -25.47 -26.29
CA HIS A 130 13.06 -26.83 -26.02
C HIS A 130 12.71 -27.38 -24.62
N LEU A 131 12.51 -26.53 -23.62
CA LEU A 131 12.21 -26.97 -22.23
C LEU A 131 10.73 -26.87 -21.85
N TYR A 132 9.98 -25.99 -22.51
CA TYR A 132 8.59 -25.72 -22.17
C TYR A 132 7.68 -26.15 -23.32
N LYS A 133 6.72 -27.03 -23.03
CA LYS A 133 5.86 -27.69 -24.02
C LYS A 133 4.40 -27.27 -23.85
N LEU A 134 3.75 -27.00 -24.98
CA LEU A 134 2.31 -26.79 -25.05
C LEU A 134 1.57 -28.05 -24.58
N ASP A 135 0.48 -27.86 -23.86
CA ASP A 135 -0.37 -28.89 -23.22
C ASP A 135 0.33 -29.72 -22.12
N VAL A 136 1.53 -29.33 -21.70
CA VAL A 136 2.25 -29.93 -20.57
C VAL A 136 2.60 -28.87 -19.53
N ASP A 137 3.40 -27.86 -19.92
CA ASP A 137 3.86 -26.80 -19.03
C ASP A 137 2.94 -25.56 -19.07
N TYR A 138 2.27 -25.34 -20.20
CA TYR A 138 1.29 -24.27 -20.39
C TYR A 138 0.21 -24.67 -21.38
N MET A 139 -0.89 -23.94 -21.35
CA MET A 139 -1.95 -23.97 -22.36
C MET A 139 -2.25 -22.56 -22.87
N ILE A 140 -2.76 -22.46 -24.09
CA ILE A 140 -3.23 -21.19 -24.66
C ILE A 140 -4.74 -21.11 -24.43
N LYS A 141 -5.19 -20.06 -23.74
CA LYS A 141 -6.61 -19.82 -23.48
C LYS A 141 -6.93 -18.34 -23.64
N ASP A 142 -8.00 -18.03 -24.37
CA ASP A 142 -8.44 -16.65 -24.61
C ASP A 142 -7.34 -15.73 -25.20
N GLY A 143 -6.41 -16.33 -25.97
CA GLY A 143 -5.27 -15.61 -26.54
C GLY A 143 -4.17 -15.28 -25.53
N GLU A 144 -4.11 -15.96 -24.38
CA GLU A 144 -3.09 -15.79 -23.35
C GLU A 144 -2.42 -17.13 -22.98
N ILE A 145 -1.15 -17.07 -22.55
CA ILE A 145 -0.40 -18.22 -22.03
C ILE A 145 -0.77 -18.44 -20.56
N MET A 146 -1.28 -19.63 -20.25
CA MET A 146 -1.68 -20.05 -18.91
C MET A 146 -0.78 -21.18 -18.43
N ILE A 147 -0.05 -20.96 -17.34
CA ILE A 147 0.84 -21.97 -16.77
C ILE A 147 0.02 -23.13 -16.19
N VAL A 148 0.43 -24.36 -16.50
CA VAL A 148 -0.13 -25.58 -15.94
C VAL A 148 0.72 -26.01 -14.74
N ASP A 149 0.08 -26.32 -13.63
CA ASP A 149 0.75 -26.90 -12.46
C ASP A 149 1.14 -28.36 -12.75
N GLU A 150 2.43 -28.68 -12.63
CA GLU A 150 3.02 -29.98 -12.98
C GLU A 150 2.45 -31.15 -12.16
N PHE A 151 1.98 -30.90 -10.93
CA PHE A 151 1.47 -31.94 -10.03
C PHE A 151 -0.03 -32.15 -10.19
N THR A 152 -0.78 -31.08 -10.43
CA THR A 152 -2.24 -31.10 -10.38
C THR A 152 -2.91 -30.94 -11.74
N GLY A 153 -2.16 -30.53 -12.77
CA GLY A 153 -2.70 -30.23 -14.10
C GLY A 153 -3.62 -29.00 -14.11
N ARG A 154 -3.67 -28.22 -13.02
CA ARG A 154 -4.55 -27.06 -12.92
C ARG A 154 -3.93 -25.84 -13.58
N LEU A 155 -4.76 -25.03 -14.23
CA LEU A 155 -4.37 -23.73 -14.74
C LEU A 155 -4.12 -22.77 -13.59
N MET A 156 -3.00 -22.03 -13.65
CA MET A 156 -2.62 -21.00 -12.69
C MET A 156 -2.83 -19.59 -13.29
N PRO A 157 -4.07 -19.07 -13.27
CA PRO A 157 -4.36 -17.73 -13.79
C PRO A 157 -3.58 -16.64 -13.05
N GLY A 158 -3.06 -15.68 -13.82
CA GLY A 158 -2.29 -14.53 -13.29
C GLY A 158 -0.82 -14.84 -12.97
N ARG A 159 -0.38 -16.10 -13.08
CA ARG A 159 1.03 -16.47 -12.92
C ARG A 159 1.77 -16.34 -14.26
N ARG A 160 2.91 -15.63 -14.24
CA ARG A 160 3.83 -15.52 -15.38
C ARG A 160 5.21 -16.06 -14.97
N TRP A 161 5.97 -16.56 -15.95
CA TRP A 161 7.39 -16.82 -15.74
C TRP A 161 8.16 -15.50 -15.78
N SER A 162 9.12 -15.34 -14.89
CA SER A 162 9.97 -14.14 -14.80
C SER A 162 11.07 -14.13 -15.87
N ASP A 163 11.85 -13.05 -15.91
CA ASP A 163 13.13 -12.98 -16.64
C ASP A 163 13.00 -13.08 -18.17
N GLY A 164 11.86 -12.64 -18.71
CA GLY A 164 11.59 -12.65 -20.16
C GLY A 164 11.14 -13.99 -20.73
N LEU A 165 11.11 -15.07 -19.93
CA LEU A 165 10.73 -16.40 -20.41
C LEU A 165 9.27 -16.46 -20.87
N HIS A 166 8.36 -15.81 -20.16
CA HIS A 166 6.94 -15.83 -20.53
C HIS A 166 6.69 -15.11 -21.86
N GLN A 167 7.42 -14.02 -22.11
CA GLN A 167 7.40 -13.26 -23.36
C GLN A 167 8.00 -14.08 -24.51
N ALA A 168 9.05 -14.85 -24.26
CA ALA A 168 9.61 -15.78 -25.24
C ALA A 168 8.61 -16.89 -25.63
N ILE A 169 7.83 -17.40 -24.66
CA ILE A 169 6.76 -18.38 -24.93
C ILE A 169 5.59 -17.71 -25.67
N GLU A 170 5.18 -16.49 -25.28
CA GLU A 170 4.18 -15.71 -26.02
C GLU A 170 4.60 -15.53 -27.49
N ALA A 171 5.87 -15.18 -27.75
CA ALA A 171 6.41 -15.04 -29.10
C ALA A 171 6.45 -16.37 -29.88
N LYS A 172 6.89 -17.45 -29.23
CA LYS A 172 6.91 -18.82 -29.79
C LYS A 172 5.55 -19.25 -30.32
N GLU A 173 4.51 -19.05 -29.51
CA GLU A 173 3.15 -19.49 -29.82
C GLU A 173 2.36 -18.49 -30.69
N GLY A 174 2.98 -17.39 -31.11
CA GLY A 174 2.32 -16.34 -31.90
C GLY A 174 1.28 -15.53 -31.11
N VAL A 175 1.34 -15.58 -29.78
CA VAL A 175 0.53 -14.77 -28.87
C VAL A 175 1.11 -13.35 -28.83
N ARG A 176 0.26 -12.34 -28.56
CA ARG A 176 0.70 -10.96 -28.41
C ARG A 176 1.65 -10.86 -27.21
N VAL A 177 2.92 -10.55 -27.46
CA VAL A 177 3.91 -10.34 -26.40
C VAL A 177 3.54 -9.08 -25.63
N LYS A 178 3.36 -9.23 -24.31
CA LYS A 178 3.09 -8.10 -23.42
C LYS A 178 4.41 -7.56 -22.88
N SER A 179 4.60 -6.24 -22.97
CA SER A 179 5.71 -5.59 -22.29
C SER A 179 5.63 -5.86 -20.80
N GLU A 180 6.74 -6.26 -20.20
CA GLU A 180 6.84 -6.35 -18.75
C GLU A 180 7.01 -4.96 -18.15
N ASN A 181 6.44 -4.75 -16.98
CA ASN A 181 6.85 -3.65 -16.12
C ASN A 181 8.01 -4.15 -15.28
N GLN A 182 9.15 -3.51 -15.39
CA GLN A 182 10.30 -3.79 -14.52
C GLN A 182 10.29 -2.85 -13.31
N THR A 183 10.83 -3.33 -12.19
CA THR A 183 11.09 -2.48 -11.03
C THR A 183 12.31 -1.62 -11.32
N LEU A 184 12.11 -0.31 -11.45
CA LEU A 184 13.18 0.66 -11.70
C LEU A 184 13.90 1.07 -10.40
N ALA A 185 13.12 1.27 -9.33
CA ALA A 185 13.65 1.65 -8.04
C ALA A 185 12.77 1.09 -6.92
N THR A 186 13.39 0.70 -5.80
CA THR A 186 12.68 0.16 -4.65
C THR A 186 13.37 0.55 -3.34
N ILE A 187 12.58 0.83 -2.31
CA ILE A 187 13.07 1.01 -0.93
C ILE A 187 11.99 0.62 0.07
N THR A 188 12.38 0.03 1.19
CA THR A 188 11.48 -0.18 2.33
C THR A 188 11.45 1.06 3.21
N PHE A 189 10.34 1.34 3.91
CA PHE A 189 10.32 2.43 4.89
C PHE A 189 11.40 2.27 5.96
N GLN A 190 11.68 1.03 6.37
CA GLN A 190 12.78 0.73 7.28
C GLN A 190 14.11 1.30 6.79
N ASN A 191 14.48 0.99 5.55
CA ASN A 191 15.75 1.47 5.00
C ASN A 191 15.73 2.96 4.74
N TYR A 192 14.61 3.51 4.27
CA TYR A 192 14.46 4.94 4.01
C TYR A 192 14.67 5.79 5.28
N PHE A 193 13.96 5.47 6.37
CA PHE A 193 14.07 6.25 7.61
C PHE A 193 15.41 6.05 8.32
N ARG A 194 16.09 4.92 8.12
CA ARG A 194 17.46 4.70 8.61
C ARG A 194 18.50 5.61 7.94
N MET A 195 18.19 6.25 6.82
CA MET A 195 19.09 7.20 6.16
C MET A 195 19.17 8.55 6.89
N TYR A 196 18.23 8.84 7.79
CA TYR A 196 18.24 10.10 8.53
C TYR A 196 19.31 10.10 9.62
N ASN A 197 20.10 11.18 9.71
CA ASN A 197 21.12 11.32 10.75
C ASN A 197 20.53 11.29 12.16
N LYS A 198 19.32 11.82 12.32
CA LYS A 198 18.53 11.73 13.54
C LYS A 198 17.12 11.27 13.18
N LEU A 199 16.55 10.39 14.00
CA LEU A 199 15.18 9.94 13.87
C LEU A 199 14.51 10.05 15.24
N GLY A 200 13.28 10.56 15.25
CA GLY A 200 12.41 10.57 16.41
C GLY A 200 10.98 10.31 15.96
N GLY A 201 10.09 10.05 16.91
CA GLY A 201 8.68 9.87 16.60
C GLY A 201 7.79 9.99 17.83
N MET A 202 6.50 10.05 17.58
CA MET A 202 5.47 10.15 18.62
C MET A 202 4.28 9.26 18.25
N THR A 203 3.65 8.67 19.26
CA THR A 203 2.42 7.88 19.16
C THR A 203 1.91 7.59 20.58
N GLY A 204 0.64 7.20 20.71
CA GLY A 204 0.06 6.76 21.98
C GLY A 204 0.38 5.31 22.34
N THR A 205 0.89 4.50 21.41
CA THR A 205 0.90 3.03 21.51
C THR A 205 2.26 2.37 21.28
N ALA A 206 3.37 3.12 21.32
CA ALA A 206 4.71 2.61 21.00
C ALA A 206 5.29 1.59 21.99
N GLU A 207 4.76 1.48 23.22
CA GLU A 207 5.36 0.64 24.27
C GLU A 207 5.39 -0.85 23.89
N THR A 208 4.36 -1.34 23.19
CA THR A 208 4.30 -2.75 22.76
C THR A 208 5.37 -3.07 21.71
N GLU A 209 5.70 -2.11 20.86
CA GLU A 209 6.65 -2.27 19.75
C GLU A 209 8.07 -1.80 20.10
N ALA A 210 8.35 -1.50 21.37
CA ALA A 210 9.62 -0.93 21.82
C ALA A 210 10.85 -1.77 21.44
N VAL A 211 10.72 -3.10 21.49
CA VAL A 211 11.79 -4.03 21.09
C VAL A 211 12.09 -3.91 19.59
N GLU A 212 11.06 -3.77 18.76
CA GLU A 212 11.21 -3.64 17.31
C GLU A 212 11.81 -2.29 16.94
N PHE A 213 11.34 -1.20 17.56
CA PHE A 213 11.93 0.14 17.41
C PHE A 213 13.41 0.18 17.75
N LYS A 214 13.80 -0.45 18.86
CA LYS A 214 15.22 -0.50 19.26
C LYS A 214 16.04 -1.33 18.29
N LYS A 215 15.53 -2.48 17.85
CA LYS A 215 16.27 -3.41 16.99
C LYS A 215 16.45 -2.88 15.57
N ILE A 216 15.41 -2.27 14.98
CA ILE A 216 15.42 -1.87 13.56
C ILE A 216 15.94 -0.45 13.39
N TYR A 217 15.53 0.47 14.27
CA TYR A 217 15.78 1.91 14.11
C TYR A 217 16.70 2.49 15.20
N ASN A 218 17.12 1.68 16.19
CA ASN A 218 17.83 2.14 17.38
C ASN A 218 17.10 3.27 18.12
N LEU A 219 15.77 3.21 18.15
CA LEU A 219 14.91 4.15 18.88
C LEU A 219 14.52 3.59 20.24
N ASP A 220 14.76 4.36 21.29
CA ASP A 220 14.26 4.07 22.63
C ASP A 220 12.84 4.64 22.80
N VAL A 221 11.95 3.87 23.44
CA VAL A 221 10.58 4.30 23.71
C VAL A 221 10.50 4.83 25.14
N PHE A 222 10.01 6.06 25.28
CA PHE A 222 9.77 6.70 26.58
C PHE A 222 8.27 6.93 26.78
N VAL A 223 7.72 6.34 27.83
CA VAL A 223 6.32 6.55 28.21
C VAL A 223 6.22 7.89 28.96
N ILE A 224 5.67 8.90 28.30
CA ILE A 224 5.45 10.22 28.89
C ILE A 224 4.20 10.18 29.78
N PRO A 225 4.27 10.64 31.05
CA PRO A 225 3.10 10.68 31.92
C PRO A 225 1.97 11.53 31.33
N THR A 226 0.73 11.11 31.54
CA THR A 226 -0.44 11.85 31.07
C THR A 226 -0.64 13.13 31.87
N ASN A 227 -1.16 14.18 31.21
CA ASN A 227 -1.49 15.45 31.86
C ASN A 227 -2.57 15.31 32.97
N LYS A 228 -3.46 14.31 32.83
CA LYS A 228 -4.48 13.97 33.83
C LYS A 228 -4.52 12.47 34.07
N PRO A 229 -4.89 12.01 35.28
CA PRO A 229 -5.12 10.59 35.54
C PRO A 229 -6.20 10.02 34.62
N ILE A 230 -5.94 8.86 34.03
CA ILE A 230 -6.89 8.15 33.17
C ILE A 230 -8.03 7.60 34.04
N ARG A 231 -9.28 7.89 33.64
CA ARG A 231 -10.51 7.37 34.27
C ARG A 231 -11.37 6.55 33.30
N ARG A 232 -10.81 6.19 32.14
CA ARG A 232 -11.48 5.34 31.15
C ARG A 232 -11.69 3.96 31.75
N MET A 233 -12.90 3.42 31.62
CA MET A 233 -13.24 2.07 32.05
C MET A 233 -13.20 1.14 30.84
N ASP A 234 -12.12 0.37 30.73
CA ASP A 234 -11.97 -0.65 29.70
C ASP A 234 -12.70 -1.92 30.15
N GLN A 235 -13.67 -2.37 29.36
CA GLN A 235 -14.50 -3.55 29.64
C GLN A 235 -13.90 -4.80 28.95
N ASP A 236 -14.21 -5.98 29.49
CA ASP A 236 -13.80 -7.25 28.88
C ASP A 236 -14.47 -7.52 27.53
N ASP A 237 -13.80 -8.30 26.68
CA ASP A 237 -14.33 -8.70 25.38
C ASP A 237 -15.58 -9.58 25.50
N VAL A 238 -16.60 -9.27 24.68
CA VAL A 238 -17.83 -10.07 24.59
C VAL A 238 -17.84 -10.89 23.29
N VAL A 239 -17.78 -12.22 23.44
CA VAL A 239 -17.70 -13.15 22.30
C VAL A 239 -19.05 -13.80 22.02
N TYR A 240 -19.47 -13.79 20.75
CA TYR A 240 -20.72 -14.41 20.30
C TYR A 240 -20.46 -15.57 19.34
N LYS A 241 -21.32 -16.60 19.40
CA LYS A 241 -21.24 -17.78 18.51
C LYS A 241 -21.43 -17.44 17.03
N THR A 242 -22.25 -16.45 16.70
CA THR A 242 -22.55 -16.07 15.31
C THR A 242 -22.38 -14.57 15.11
N GLU A 243 -21.99 -14.18 13.90
CA GLU A 243 -21.85 -12.77 13.55
C GLU A 243 -23.20 -12.04 13.66
N SER A 244 -24.30 -12.68 13.26
CA SER A 244 -25.64 -12.09 13.38
C SER A 244 -26.00 -11.75 14.83
N ALA A 245 -25.70 -12.66 15.78
CA ALA A 245 -25.91 -12.40 17.21
C ALA A 245 -25.05 -11.23 17.71
N LYS A 246 -23.78 -11.18 17.28
CA LYS A 246 -22.86 -10.07 17.60
C LYS A 246 -23.39 -8.73 17.12
N PHE A 247 -23.79 -8.61 15.84
CA PHE A 247 -24.27 -7.34 15.28
C PHE A 247 -25.57 -6.90 15.91
N LYS A 248 -26.47 -7.83 16.23
CA LYS A 248 -27.70 -7.52 16.96
C LYS A 248 -27.37 -6.95 18.35
N ALA A 249 -26.49 -7.61 19.11
CA ALA A 249 -26.10 -7.14 20.43
C ALA A 249 -25.43 -5.75 20.38
N ILE A 250 -24.55 -5.51 19.40
CA ILE A 250 -23.93 -4.19 19.18
C ILE A 250 -25.00 -3.13 18.90
N ALA A 251 -25.96 -3.42 18.01
CA ALA A 251 -27.01 -2.46 17.66
C ALA A 251 -27.95 -2.16 18.85
N ASP A 252 -28.26 -3.17 19.67
CA ASP A 252 -29.06 -3.03 20.88
C ASP A 252 -28.32 -2.17 21.93
N ASP A 253 -27.02 -2.41 22.17
CA ASP A 253 -26.19 -1.60 23.09
C ASP A 253 -26.07 -0.14 22.62
N ILE A 254 -25.82 0.08 21.31
CA ILE A 254 -25.79 1.43 20.74
C ILE A 254 -27.12 2.14 20.97
N LYS A 255 -28.26 1.47 20.77
CA LYS A 255 -29.57 2.07 20.97
C LYS A 255 -29.82 2.43 22.43
N GLU A 256 -29.42 1.56 23.36
CA GLU A 256 -29.54 1.82 24.80
C GLU A 256 -28.72 3.07 25.19
N ARG A 257 -27.45 3.13 24.82
CA ARG A 257 -26.56 4.27 25.07
C ARG A 257 -27.05 5.55 24.41
N ASN A 258 -27.54 5.45 23.17
CA ASN A 258 -28.13 6.58 22.46
C ASN A 258 -29.36 7.13 23.19
N SER A 259 -30.21 6.26 23.74
CA SER A 259 -31.40 6.67 24.50
C SER A 259 -31.06 7.39 25.81
N GLN A 260 -29.89 7.10 26.39
CA GLN A 260 -29.34 7.78 27.56
C GLN A 260 -28.58 9.06 27.18
N GLY A 261 -28.36 9.32 25.90
CA GLY A 261 -27.62 10.47 25.38
C GLY A 261 -26.11 10.30 25.36
N GLN A 262 -25.58 9.09 25.62
CA GLN A 262 -24.14 8.84 25.59
C GLN A 262 -23.63 8.81 24.13
N PRO A 263 -22.55 9.55 23.79
CA PRO A 263 -21.92 9.43 22.47
C PRO A 263 -21.24 8.07 22.31
N CYS A 264 -21.27 7.50 21.09
CA CYS A 264 -20.64 6.22 20.79
C CYS A 264 -19.84 6.29 19.48
N LEU A 265 -18.60 5.81 19.56
CA LEU A 265 -17.76 5.52 18.40
C LEU A 265 -17.67 4.01 18.21
N VAL A 266 -17.97 3.52 17.01
CA VAL A 266 -17.97 2.09 16.68
C VAL A 266 -16.94 1.83 15.58
N GLY A 267 -15.90 1.07 15.90
CA GLY A 267 -14.90 0.62 14.93
C GLY A 267 -15.35 -0.63 14.18
N THR A 268 -15.18 -0.64 12.86
CA THR A 268 -15.38 -1.84 12.02
C THR A 268 -14.18 -2.08 11.13
N VAL A 269 -13.93 -3.33 10.74
CA VAL A 269 -12.77 -3.69 9.90
C VAL A 269 -13.00 -3.55 8.39
N SER A 270 -14.24 -3.29 7.95
CA SER A 270 -14.55 -3.18 6.52
C SER A 270 -15.77 -2.30 6.27
N ILE A 271 -15.82 -1.70 5.07
CA ILE A 271 -16.93 -0.84 4.63
C ILE A 271 -18.25 -1.63 4.62
N GLU A 272 -18.21 -2.88 4.16
CA GLU A 272 -19.38 -3.77 4.14
C GLU A 272 -19.98 -3.95 5.55
N LYS A 273 -19.13 -4.15 6.57
CA LYS A 273 -19.57 -4.28 7.96
C LYS A 273 -20.13 -2.97 8.51
N SER A 274 -19.51 -1.84 8.14
CA SER A 274 -20.05 -0.51 8.45
C SER A 274 -21.46 -0.31 7.87
N GLU A 275 -21.68 -0.64 6.60
CA GLU A 275 -22.98 -0.49 5.95
C GLU A 275 -24.04 -1.45 6.52
N LYS A 276 -23.64 -2.67 6.87
CA LYS A 276 -24.50 -3.65 7.56
C LYS A 276 -24.98 -3.11 8.91
N LEU A 277 -24.08 -2.54 9.72
CA LEU A 277 -24.42 -1.94 11.00
C LEU A 277 -25.28 -0.68 10.83
N SER A 278 -24.91 0.19 9.88
CA SER A 278 -25.67 1.39 9.50
C SER A 278 -27.12 1.06 9.14
N SER A 279 -27.33 0.02 8.33
CA SER A 279 -28.67 -0.45 7.95
C SER A 279 -29.49 -0.93 9.14
N ALA A 280 -28.87 -1.67 10.07
CA ALA A 280 -29.53 -2.11 11.30
C ALA A 280 -29.95 -0.92 12.18
N LEU A 281 -29.05 0.06 12.37
CA LEU A 281 -29.34 1.27 13.16
C LEU A 281 -30.41 2.15 12.52
N LYS A 282 -30.42 2.29 11.18
CA LYS A 282 -31.50 2.98 10.44
C LYS A 282 -32.85 2.33 10.70
N GLY A 283 -32.91 0.99 10.67
CA GLY A 283 -34.13 0.24 11.00
C GLY A 283 -34.63 0.46 12.42
N MET A 284 -33.74 0.82 13.34
CA MET A 284 -34.05 1.13 14.74
C MET A 284 -34.33 2.61 15.02
N GLY A 285 -34.22 3.48 14.00
CA GLY A 285 -34.43 4.93 14.12
C GLY A 285 -33.25 5.69 14.74
N VAL A 286 -32.06 5.08 14.86
CA VAL A 286 -30.87 5.70 15.45
C VAL A 286 -30.11 6.48 14.39
N LYS A 287 -30.04 7.81 14.54
CA LYS A 287 -29.24 8.69 13.67
C LYS A 287 -27.76 8.46 13.94
N HIS A 288 -26.98 8.28 12.88
CA HIS A 288 -25.54 8.03 12.97
C HIS A 288 -24.80 8.54 11.73
N ASN A 289 -23.49 8.67 11.84
CA ASN A 289 -22.58 8.96 10.74
C ASN A 289 -21.69 7.75 10.43
N VAL A 290 -21.29 7.60 9.17
CA VAL A 290 -20.36 6.54 8.73
C VAL A 290 -19.14 7.20 8.10
N LEU A 291 -17.95 6.82 8.59
CA LEU A 291 -16.65 7.26 8.09
C LEU A 291 -15.98 6.08 7.37
N ASN A 292 -15.60 6.30 6.12
CA ASN A 292 -15.08 5.24 5.24
C ASN A 292 -13.68 5.55 4.68
N ALA A 293 -12.97 6.51 5.27
CA ALA A 293 -11.63 6.95 4.88
C ALA A 293 -11.53 7.43 3.42
N LYS A 294 -12.63 7.96 2.85
CA LYS A 294 -12.64 8.49 1.47
C LYS A 294 -12.45 10.00 1.42
N HIS A 295 -12.92 10.72 2.44
CA HIS A 295 -12.95 12.19 2.43
C HIS A 295 -12.44 12.75 3.76
N HIS A 296 -11.12 12.84 3.91
CA HIS A 296 -10.47 13.20 5.17
C HIS A 296 -10.98 14.51 5.80
N GLU A 297 -11.12 15.60 5.02
CA GLU A 297 -11.60 16.89 5.56
C GLU A 297 -13.02 16.80 6.13
N ARG A 298 -13.94 16.19 5.38
CA ARG A 298 -15.33 16.03 5.82
C ARG A 298 -15.45 15.05 6.98
N GLU A 299 -14.63 14.01 6.99
CA GLU A 299 -14.59 13.05 8.10
C GLU A 299 -14.08 13.72 9.38
N ALA A 300 -13.05 14.57 9.29
CA ALA A 300 -12.55 15.34 10.43
C ALA A 300 -13.65 16.23 11.04
N GLU A 301 -14.47 16.90 10.21
CA GLU A 301 -15.61 17.68 10.68
C GLU A 301 -16.62 16.83 11.47
N ILE A 302 -16.89 15.61 11.00
CA ILE A 302 -17.82 14.70 11.68
C ILE A 302 -17.22 14.20 13.01
N VAL A 303 -15.95 13.79 13.00
CA VAL A 303 -15.24 13.29 14.20
C VAL A 303 -15.14 14.36 15.26
N ALA A 304 -14.86 15.61 14.87
CA ALA A 304 -14.81 16.75 15.77
C ALA A 304 -16.14 17.01 16.51
N GLN A 305 -17.26 16.49 15.99
CA GLN A 305 -18.59 16.58 16.61
C GLN A 305 -19.08 15.25 17.20
N ALA A 306 -18.29 14.17 17.14
CA ALA A 306 -18.68 12.84 17.60
C ALA A 306 -18.84 12.73 19.13
N GLY A 307 -18.29 13.68 19.90
CA GLY A 307 -18.39 13.72 21.36
C GLY A 307 -19.64 14.44 21.90
N ARG A 308 -20.56 14.86 21.03
CA ARG A 308 -21.81 15.54 21.42
C ARG A 308 -22.86 14.55 21.94
N LYS A 309 -23.81 15.04 22.73
CA LYS A 309 -24.86 14.20 23.33
C LYS A 309 -25.64 13.42 22.26
N GLY A 310 -25.71 12.10 22.43
CA GLY A 310 -26.40 11.18 21.53
C GLY A 310 -25.75 11.00 20.15
N ALA A 311 -24.53 11.50 19.93
CA ALA A 311 -23.84 11.33 18.65
C ALA A 311 -23.35 9.89 18.48
N ILE A 312 -23.74 9.24 17.38
CA ILE A 312 -23.29 7.89 17.01
C ILE A 312 -22.45 7.98 15.74
N THR A 313 -21.22 7.47 15.81
CA THR A 313 -20.26 7.51 14.70
C THR A 313 -19.71 6.11 14.45
N ILE A 314 -19.81 5.63 13.23
CA ILE A 314 -19.22 4.36 12.77
C ILE A 314 -17.97 4.70 11.98
N ALA A 315 -16.81 4.17 12.40
CA ALA A 315 -15.54 4.36 11.74
C ALA A 315 -15.05 3.04 11.13
N THR A 316 -14.72 3.05 9.83
CA THR A 316 -14.08 1.91 9.17
C THR A 316 -12.57 2.00 9.35
N ASN A 317 -11.95 0.94 9.87
CA ASN A 317 -10.53 0.87 10.21
C ASN A 317 -10.11 2.05 11.10
N MET A 318 -9.24 2.93 10.58
CA MET A 318 -8.74 4.12 11.26
C MET A 318 -9.33 5.42 10.66
N ALA A 319 -10.52 5.36 10.06
CA ALA A 319 -11.19 6.57 9.57
C ALA A 319 -11.40 7.57 10.71
N GLY A 320 -11.05 8.84 10.47
CA GLY A 320 -11.08 9.88 11.49
C GLY A 320 -9.83 10.01 12.37
N ARG A 321 -8.75 9.28 12.07
CA ARG A 321 -7.45 9.43 12.75
C ARG A 321 -6.93 10.88 12.66
N GLY A 322 -6.26 11.32 13.74
CA GLY A 322 -5.66 12.65 13.83
C GLY A 322 -6.62 13.77 14.22
N THR A 323 -7.90 13.46 14.46
CA THR A 323 -8.88 14.43 14.99
C THR A 323 -9.37 13.99 16.36
N ASP A 324 -9.17 14.83 17.37
CA ASP A 324 -9.62 14.56 18.74
C ASP A 324 -11.15 14.61 18.87
N ILE A 325 -11.71 13.58 19.51
CA ILE A 325 -13.12 13.57 19.90
C ILE A 325 -13.26 14.30 21.24
N VAL A 326 -13.66 15.57 21.15
CA VAL A 326 -13.90 16.41 22.34
C VAL A 326 -15.33 16.21 22.84
N LEU A 327 -15.51 15.87 24.12
CA LEU A 327 -16.84 15.78 24.75
C LEU A 327 -17.55 17.14 24.72
N GLY A 328 -18.81 17.14 24.28
CA GLY A 328 -19.59 18.36 24.00
C GLY A 328 -19.34 18.95 22.61
N GLY A 329 -18.47 18.35 21.80
CA GLY A 329 -18.11 18.80 20.46
C GLY A 329 -16.96 19.82 20.43
N ASN A 330 -16.36 20.01 19.26
CA ASN A 330 -15.27 20.97 19.07
C ASN A 330 -15.81 22.37 18.70
N PRO A 331 -15.61 23.40 19.55
CA PRO A 331 -16.13 24.75 19.31
C PRO A 331 -15.53 25.45 18.09
N GLU A 332 -14.26 25.19 17.77
CA GLU A 332 -13.54 25.85 16.68
C GLU A 332 -14.06 25.38 15.33
N PHE A 333 -14.32 24.07 15.20
CA PHE A 333 -14.97 23.50 14.02
C PHE A 333 -16.40 24.05 13.85
N MET A 334 -17.17 24.17 14.93
CA MET A 334 -18.52 24.76 14.86
C MET A 334 -18.49 26.24 14.45
N ALA A 335 -17.53 27.00 14.97
CA ALA A 335 -17.37 28.41 14.63
C ALA A 335 -16.95 28.58 13.17
N LYS A 336 -16.00 27.75 12.69
CA LYS A 336 -15.50 27.77 11.32
C LYS A 336 -16.59 27.39 10.30
N GLN A 337 -17.48 26.46 10.66
CA GLN A 337 -18.62 26.10 9.81
C GLN A 337 -19.64 27.24 9.68
N LYS A 338 -19.84 28.04 10.73
CA LYS A 338 -20.71 29.22 10.70
C LYS A 338 -20.07 30.39 9.95
N ASN A 339 -18.78 30.63 10.18
CA ASN A 339 -18.01 31.70 9.57
C ASN A 339 -16.63 31.18 9.18
N PRO A 340 -16.38 30.90 7.89
CA PRO A 340 -15.10 30.36 7.43
C PRO A 340 -13.91 31.32 7.61
N ASP A 341 -14.16 32.64 7.63
CA ASP A 341 -13.13 33.66 7.87
C ASP A 341 -12.80 33.76 9.35
N THR A 342 -11.73 33.09 9.75
CA THR A 342 -11.23 33.02 11.13
C THR A 342 -10.70 34.36 11.66
N SER A 343 -10.47 35.35 10.78
CA SER A 343 -10.01 36.69 11.18
C SER A 343 -11.16 37.65 11.52
N SER A 344 -12.38 37.31 11.11
CA SER A 344 -13.56 38.15 11.26
C SER A 344 -14.06 38.25 12.71
N GLU A 345 -14.68 39.39 13.05
CA GLU A 345 -15.37 39.59 14.33
C GLU A 345 -16.54 38.61 14.51
N LEU A 346 -17.23 38.29 13.41
CA LEU A 346 -18.32 37.29 13.36
C LEU A 346 -17.85 35.87 13.73
N TYR A 347 -16.62 35.48 13.34
CA TYR A 347 -16.05 34.21 13.78
C TYR A 347 -15.78 34.20 15.29
N ARG A 348 -15.25 35.30 15.84
CA ARG A 348 -14.99 35.41 17.29
C ARG A 348 -16.27 35.33 18.10
N GLU A 349 -17.34 36.01 17.66
CA GLU A 349 -18.66 35.89 18.30
C GLU A 349 -19.22 34.46 18.20
N ALA A 350 -19.10 33.83 17.03
CA ALA A 350 -19.53 32.45 16.83
C ALA A 350 -18.75 31.47 17.73
N LEU A 351 -17.45 31.70 17.91
CA LEU A 351 -16.58 30.90 18.77
C LEU A 351 -16.97 31.00 20.24
N VAL A 352 -17.28 32.21 20.74
CA VAL A 352 -17.74 32.38 22.13
C VAL A 352 -19.03 31.61 22.36
N LYS A 353 -20.03 31.79 21.49
CA LYS A 353 -21.32 31.07 21.58
C LYS A 353 -21.14 29.55 21.48
N SER A 354 -20.29 29.08 20.58
CA SER A 354 -20.00 27.65 20.44
C SER A 354 -19.27 27.08 21.66
N ARG A 355 -18.38 27.85 22.31
CA ARG A 355 -17.71 27.42 23.54
C ARG A 355 -18.69 27.24 24.69
N GLU A 356 -19.63 28.17 24.87
CA GLU A 356 -20.67 28.07 25.89
C GLU A 356 -21.56 26.85 25.66
N LEU A 357 -21.99 26.63 24.41
CA LEU A 357 -22.80 25.47 24.04
C LEU A 357 -22.07 24.14 24.30
N CYS A 358 -20.84 24.02 23.80
CA CYS A 358 -20.03 22.81 23.98
C CYS A 358 -19.70 22.55 25.45
N ALA A 359 -19.50 23.60 26.26
CA ALA A 359 -19.28 23.46 27.69
C ALA A 359 -20.52 22.90 28.42
N GLY A 360 -21.71 23.42 28.11
CA GLY A 360 -22.97 22.88 28.64
C GLY A 360 -23.21 21.43 28.23
N GLU A 361 -23.08 21.11 26.94
CA GLU A 361 -23.22 19.73 26.47
C GLU A 361 -22.17 18.78 27.06
N LYS A 362 -20.95 19.27 27.30
CA LYS A 362 -19.90 18.47 27.94
C LYS A 362 -20.28 18.06 29.34
N GLU A 363 -20.90 18.93 30.12
CA GLU A 363 -21.39 18.57 31.46
C GLU A 363 -22.48 17.51 31.38
N GLU A 364 -23.41 17.63 30.41
CA GLU A 364 -24.45 16.63 30.17
C GLU A 364 -23.92 15.27 29.71
N VAL A 365 -22.78 15.24 29.00
CA VAL A 365 -22.15 14.00 28.52
C VAL A 365 -21.31 13.34 29.63
N ILE A 366 -20.82 14.12 30.60
CA ILE A 366 -20.05 13.62 31.74
C ILE A 366 -20.95 13.10 32.86
N ALA A 367 -22.13 13.73 33.04
CA ALA A 367 -23.17 13.32 34.00
C ALA A 367 -23.79 11.98 33.62
#